data_AF-A0A366XU12-F1
#
_entry.id   AF-A0A366XU12-F1
#
_cell.length_a   1.000
_cell.length_b   1.000
_cell.length_c   1.000
_cell.angle_alpha   90.00
_cell.angle_beta   90.00
_cell.angle_gamma   90.00
#
_symmetry.space_group_name_H-M   'P 1'
#
loop_
_entity.id
_entity.type
_entity.pdbx_description
1 polymer ?
#
loop_
_entity_poly.entity_id
_entity_poly.type
_entity_poly.pdbx_seq_one_letter_code
_entity_poly.pdbx_strand_id
1 'polypeptide(L)'
;MQPLRKTLFIVGNIVIGIFSFYLYMFFWLTVQFGEGASIHPWLSIPLDLLLFAIFNGIVLRRQKKQYWLYSILIAGGTSLLLTLIIGLT
;
A
#
# COMPACT_ATOMS: atom_id res chain seq x y z
N MET A 1 -14.73 5.97 16.27
CA MET A 1 -14.82 6.34 14.85
C MET A 1 -16.21 6.01 14.35
N GLN A 2 -16.83 6.86 13.53
CA GLN A 2 -18.15 6.56 12.93
C GLN A 2 -18.05 5.30 12.03
N PRO A 3 -19.14 4.50 11.87
CA PRO A 3 -19.11 3.25 11.12
C PRO A 3 -18.60 3.43 9.69
N LEU A 4 -19.11 4.44 8.97
CA LEU A 4 -18.68 4.74 7.60
C LEU A 4 -17.17 5.04 7.49
N ARG A 5 -16.65 5.85 8.42
CA ARG A 5 -15.21 6.15 8.49
C ARG A 5 -14.37 4.90 8.83
N LYS A 6 -14.90 3.99 9.65
CA LYS A 6 -14.24 2.71 9.96
C LYS A 6 -14.15 1.82 8.73
N THR A 7 -15.23 1.71 7.95
CA THR A 7 -15.21 0.99 6.69
C THR A 7 -14.23 1.60 5.70
N LEU A 8 -14.27 2.92 5.51
CA LEU A 8 -13.31 3.64 4.65
C LEU A 8 -11.86 3.42 5.08
N PHE A 9 -11.58 3.45 6.38
CA PHE A 9 -10.25 3.20 6.92
C PHE A 9 -9.74 1.79 6.60
N ILE A 10 -10.55 0.76 6.83
CA ILE A 10 -10.15 -0.64 6.60
C ILE A 10 -10.01 -0.89 5.10
N VAL A 11 -11.07 -0.63 4.33
CA VAL A 11 -11.10 -0.88 2.88
C VAL A 11 -10.02 -0.08 2.17
N GLY A 12 -9.85 1.20 2.53
CA GLY A 12 -8.83 2.04 1.92
C GLY A 12 -7.40 1.54 2.17
N ASN A 13 -7.08 1.08 3.39
CA ASN A 13 -5.76 0.52 3.65
C ASN A 13 -5.54 -0.85 2.97
N ILE A 14 -6.59 -1.67 2.79
CA ILE A 14 -6.52 -2.89 1.97
C ILE A 14 -6.22 -2.53 0.51
N VAL A 15 -6.95 -1.57 -0.05
CA VAL A 15 -6.75 -1.10 -1.44
C VAL A 15 -5.36 -0.54 -1.62
N ILE A 16 -4.83 0.23 -0.66
CA ILE A 16 -3.45 0.72 -0.69
C ILE A 16 -2.48 -0.46 -0.68
N GLY A 17 -2.65 -1.46 0.20
CA GLY A 17 -1.77 -2.63 0.23
C GLY A 17 -1.78 -3.44 -1.08
N ILE A 18 -2.94 -3.58 -1.71
CA ILE A 18 -3.09 -4.19 -3.04
C ILE A 18 -2.35 -3.34 -4.09
N PHE A 19 -2.61 -2.02 -4.11
CA PHE A 19 -1.99 -1.11 -5.04
C PHE A 19 -0.47 -1.12 -4.93
N SER A 20 0.09 -1.12 -3.72
CA SER A 20 1.53 -1.18 -3.48
C SER A 20 2.17 -2.44 -4.04
N PHE A 21 1.50 -3.59 -3.90
CA PHE A 21 1.95 -4.83 -4.51
C PHE A 21 1.98 -4.72 -6.04
N TYR A 22 0.89 -4.23 -6.65
CA TYR A 22 0.83 -4.06 -8.11
C TYR A 22 1.83 -3.03 -8.63
N LEU A 23 2.06 -1.94 -7.90
CA LEU A 23 3.01 -0.90 -8.28
C LEU A 23 4.45 -1.45 -8.28
N TYR A 24 4.79 -2.25 -7.26
CA TYR A 24 6.07 -2.96 -7.22
C TYR A 24 6.22 -3.93 -8.40
N MET A 25 5.21 -4.77 -8.64
CA MET A 25 5.22 -5.72 -9.76
C MET A 25 5.31 -5.01 -11.11
N PHE A 26 4.62 -3.88 -11.28
CA PHE A 26 4.67 -3.07 -12.49
C PHE A 26 6.10 -2.60 -12.75
N PHE A 27 6.76 -1.98 -11.76
CA PHE A 27 8.14 -1.54 -11.96
C PHE A 27 9.10 -2.71 -12.18
N TRP A 28 8.92 -3.82 -11.46
CA TRP A 28 9.74 -5.02 -11.63
C TRP A 28 9.62 -5.58 -13.05
N LEU A 29 8.39 -5.74 -13.56
CA LEU A 29 8.15 -6.20 -14.93
C LEU A 29 8.70 -5.23 -15.97
N THR A 30 8.55 -3.92 -15.77
CA THR A 30 9.12 -2.92 -16.70
C THR A 30 10.64 -3.01 -16.76
N VAL A 31 11.31 -3.31 -15.65
CA VAL A 31 12.78 -3.49 -15.62
C VAL A 31 13.19 -4.82 -16.25
N GLN A 32 12.41 -5.88 -16.07
CA GLN A 32 12.76 -7.21 -16.59
C GLN A 32 12.47 -7.36 -18.09
N PHE A 33 11.42 -6.73 -18.60
CA PHE A 33 10.93 -6.92 -19.97
C PHE A 33 11.03 -5.68 -20.86
N GLY A 34 11.34 -4.50 -20.31
CA GLY A 34 11.46 -3.26 -21.08
C GLY A 34 12.90 -2.94 -21.47
N GLU A 35 13.13 -2.62 -22.75
CA GLU A 35 14.37 -1.97 -23.22
C GLU A 35 14.46 -0.47 -22.84
N GLY A 36 13.54 0.05 -22.03
CA GLY A 36 13.36 1.48 -21.76
C GLY A 36 13.35 1.86 -20.27
N ALA A 37 14.04 2.98 -19.97
CA ALA A 37 14.19 3.70 -18.70
C ALA A 37 14.39 2.86 -17.43
N SER A 38 15.59 2.98 -16.82
CA SER A 38 16.03 2.36 -15.55
C SER A 38 15.26 2.87 -14.31
N ILE A 39 13.93 2.95 -14.37
CA ILE A 39 13.09 3.29 -13.23
C ILE A 39 13.20 2.14 -12.25
N HIS A 40 14.07 2.33 -11.25
CA HIS A 40 14.40 1.30 -10.29
C HIS A 40 13.13 0.93 -9.49
N PRO A 41 12.82 -0.36 -9.24
CA PRO A 41 11.60 -0.76 -8.55
C PRO A 41 11.46 -0.18 -7.14
N TRP A 42 12.57 0.27 -6.56
CA TRP A 42 12.62 0.98 -5.29
C TRP A 42 11.83 2.31 -5.31
N LEU A 43 11.49 2.85 -6.48
CA LEU A 43 10.63 4.01 -6.62
C LEU A 43 9.15 3.72 -6.27
N SER A 44 8.70 2.45 -6.22
CA SER A 44 7.37 2.15 -5.66
C SER A 44 7.27 2.53 -4.19
N ILE A 45 8.34 2.31 -3.42
CA ILE A 45 8.35 2.52 -1.97
C ILE A 45 7.99 3.97 -1.59
N PRO A 46 8.66 5.02 -2.10
CA PRO A 46 8.30 6.39 -1.76
C PRO A 46 6.91 6.78 -2.31
N LEU A 47 6.48 6.25 -3.46
CA LEU A 47 5.14 6.50 -4.01
C LEU A 47 4.05 5.89 -3.13
N ASP A 48 4.26 4.66 -2.66
CA ASP A 48 3.36 3.95 -1.76
C ASP A 48 3.30 4.61 -0.38
N LEU A 49 4.44 5.00 0.17
CA LEU A 49 4.51 5.74 1.43
C LEU A 49 3.80 7.09 1.33
N LEU A 50 3.93 7.78 0.19
CA LEU A 50 3.25 9.06 -0.05
C LEU A 50 1.74 8.86 -0.14
N LEU A 51 1.26 7.87 -0.90
CA LEU A 51 -0.16 7.53 -0.99
C LEU A 51 -0.73 7.14 0.38
N PHE A 52 -0.01 6.29 1.11
CA PHE A 52 -0.36 5.84 2.46
C PHE A 52 -0.47 7.02 3.44
N ALA A 53 0.51 7.92 3.43
CA ALA A 53 0.55 9.07 4.32
C ALA A 53 -0.55 10.09 4.01
N ILE A 54 -0.82 10.36 2.72
CA ILE A 54 -1.89 11.26 2.30
C ILE A 54 -3.25 10.70 2.72
N PHE A 55 -3.53 9.44 2.38
CA PHE A 55 -4.81 8.80 2.69
C PHE A 55 -5.06 8.74 4.20
N ASN A 56 -4.11 8.18 4.97
CA ASN A 56 -4.27 8.07 6.42
C ASN A 56 -4.20 9.43 7.11
N GLY A 57 -3.47 10.40 6.58
CA GLY A 57 -3.46 11.78 7.05
C GLY A 57 -4.85 12.44 6.98
N ILE A 58 -5.59 12.18 5.90
CA ILE A 58 -6.97 12.68 5.73
C ILE A 58 -7.95 11.93 6.64
N VAL A 59 -7.89 10.60 6.66
CA VAL A 59 -8.85 9.75 7.38
C VAL A 59 -8.67 9.83 8.91
N LEU A 60 -7.41 9.85 9.38
CA LEU A 60 -7.05 9.77 10.79
C LEU A 60 -6.79 11.13 11.46
N ARG A 61 -6.98 12.27 10.77
CA ARG A 61 -6.65 13.62 11.28
C ARG A 61 -7.13 13.95 12.70
N ARG A 62 -8.22 13.32 13.16
CA ARG A 62 -8.83 13.51 14.49
C ARG A 62 -8.92 12.22 15.32
N GLN A 63 -8.16 11.19 14.97
CA GLN A 63 -8.17 9.88 15.64
C GLN A 63 -6.91 9.68 16.48
N LYS A 64 -6.96 8.71 17.40
CA LYS A 64 -5.81 8.35 18.26
C LYS A 64 -4.63 7.86 17.41
N LYS A 65 -3.39 8.15 17.84
CA LYS A 65 -2.16 7.73 17.15
C LYS A 65 -2.08 6.21 16.92
N GLN A 66 -2.68 5.40 17.78
CA GLN A 66 -2.75 3.94 17.62
C GLN A 66 -3.36 3.49 16.28
N TYR A 67 -4.24 4.29 15.67
CA TYR A 67 -4.82 3.95 14.36
C TYR A 67 -3.81 4.00 13.22
N TRP A 68 -2.70 4.74 13.38
CA TRP A 68 -1.59 4.70 12.43
C TRP A 68 -0.89 3.34 12.43
N LEU A 69 -0.71 2.73 13.61
CA LEU A 69 -0.17 1.37 13.71
C LEU A 69 -1.10 0.37 13.04
N TYR A 70 -2.41 0.50 13.26
CA TYR A 70 -3.39 -0.37 12.57
C TYR A 70 -3.38 -0.20 11.06
N SER A 71 -3.22 1.03 10.52
CA SER A 71 -3.10 1.20 9.06
C SER A 71 -1.87 0.51 8.50
N ILE A 72 -0.72 0.59 9.19
CA ILE A 72 0.51 -0.11 8.77
C ILE A 72 0.28 -1.62 8.76
N LEU A 73 -0.36 -2.17 9.80
CA LEU A 73 -0.66 -3.60 9.88
C LEU A 73 -1.63 -4.05 8.79
N ILE A 74 -2.66 -3.25 8.47
CA ILE A 74 -3.64 -3.59 7.43
C ILE A 74 -2.98 -3.52 6.04
N ALA A 75 -2.36 -2.39 5.70
CA ALA A 75 -1.75 -2.19 4.39
C ALA A 75 -0.57 -3.16 4.19
N GLY A 76 0.37 -3.19 5.14
CA GLY A 76 1.53 -4.07 5.10
C GLY A 76 1.16 -5.55 5.19
N GLY A 77 0.19 -5.91 6.02
CA GLY A 77 -0.34 -7.27 6.09
C GLY A 77 -0.98 -7.70 4.76
N THR A 78 -1.72 -6.81 4.11
CA THR A 78 -2.32 -7.09 2.78
C THR A 78 -1.24 -7.30 1.73
N SER A 79 -0.26 -6.41 1.62
CA SER A 79 0.84 -6.56 0.66
C SER A 79 1.65 -7.84 0.92
N LEU A 80 1.95 -8.14 2.19
CA LEU A 80 2.68 -9.34 2.58
C LEU A 80 1.91 -10.62 2.24
N LEU A 81 0.60 -10.64 2.50
CA LEU A 81 -0.26 -11.76 2.11
C LEU A 81 -0.27 -11.99 0.60
N LEU A 82 -0.38 -10.92 -0.20
CA LEU A 82 -0.32 -11.04 -1.66
C LEU A 82 1.02 -11.61 -2.13
N THR A 83 2.13 -11.11 -1.58
CA THR A 83 3.47 -11.63 -1.89
C THR A 83 3.59 -13.11 -1.52
N LEU A 84 3.04 -13.53 -0.37
CA LEU A 84 3.05 -14.94 0.01
C LEU A 84 2.20 -15.80 -0.93
N ILE A 85 0.99 -15.35 -1.28
CA ILE A 85 0.10 -16.09 -2.17
C ILE A 85 0.76 -16.29 -3.54
N ILE A 86 1.34 -15.22 -4.11
CA ILE A 86 1.95 -15.26 -5.45
C ILE A 86 3.32 -15.94 -5.42
N GLY A 87 4.08 -15.82 -4.34
CA GLY A 87 5.36 -16.51 -4.19
C GLY A 87 5.23 -18.01 -3.91
N LEU A 88 4.06 -18.48 -3.49
CA LEU A 88 3.74 -19.90 -3.28
C LEU A 88 3.18 -20.60 -4.52
N THR A 89 2.73 -19.84 -5.52
CA THR A 89 2.22 -20.34 -6.81
C THR A 89 3.31 -20.35 -7.87
#